data_AF-A0A2K2VCU4-F1
#
_entry.id   AF-A0A2K2VCU4-F1
#
_cell.length_a   1.000
_cell.length_b   1.000
_cell.length_c   1.000
_cell.angle_alpha   90.00
_cell.angle_beta   90.00
_cell.angle_gamma   90.00
#
_symmetry.space_group_name_H-M   'P 1'
#
loop_
_entity.id
_entity.type
_entity.pdbx_description
1 polymer ?
#
loop_
_entity_poly.entity_id
_entity_poly.type
_entity_poly.pdbx_seq_one_letter_code
_entity_poly.pdbx_strand_id
1 'polypeptide(L)'
;MSINYLWLDPHRRVLEIGPQEDGSYIYFIDTFVRCKELLSPQKEIELKVQGGISLAEIPLLYEETMSLKAEVLIDEEYGIAQVISIELRSKEKMNEGKLIEELKRAESSIRNFCFIA
;
A
#
# COMPACT_ATOMS: atom_id res chain seq x y z
N MET A 1 0.43 22.12 -5.02
CA MET A 1 0.82 20.74 -4.68
C MET A 1 2.22 20.77 -4.08
N SER A 2 2.41 20.17 -2.90
CA SER A 2 3.73 20.01 -2.28
C SER A 2 4.10 18.53 -2.20
N ILE A 3 5.41 18.24 -2.23
CA ILE A 3 5.96 16.90 -2.10
C ILE A 3 6.92 16.93 -0.90
N ASN A 4 6.64 16.10 0.11
CA ASN A 4 7.46 15.99 1.31
C ASN A 4 7.91 14.55 1.52
N TYR A 5 9.12 14.39 2.07
CA TYR A 5 9.67 13.09 2.47
C TYR A 5 9.77 13.03 3.98
N LEU A 6 9.23 11.96 4.56
CA LEU A 6 9.27 11.65 5.99
C LEU A 6 9.87 10.26 6.17
N TRP A 7 10.65 10.07 7.23
CA TRP A 7 11.04 8.74 7.70
C TRP A 7 10.14 8.38 8.87
N LEU A 8 9.43 7.24 8.80
CA LEU A 8 8.66 6.72 9.95
C LEU A 8 9.57 5.95 10.91
N ASP A 9 10.57 5.27 10.37
CA ASP A 9 11.61 4.55 11.08
C ASP A 9 12.86 4.45 10.16
N PRO A 10 14.00 3.88 10.63
CA PRO A 10 15.22 3.78 9.82
C PRO A 10 15.09 2.99 8.51
N HIS A 11 14.00 2.25 8.32
CA HIS A 11 13.77 1.35 7.19
C HIS A 11 12.56 1.76 6.34
N ARG A 12 11.73 2.69 6.80
CA ARG A 12 10.48 3.05 6.14
C ARG A 12 10.39 4.54 5.86
N ARG A 13 10.21 4.84 4.58
CA ARG A 13 10.05 6.19 4.06
C ARG A 13 8.61 6.40 3.60
N VAL A 14 8.15 7.62 3.79
CA VAL A 14 6.86 8.10 3.31
C VAL A 14 7.07 9.26 2.35
N LEU A 15 6.43 9.17 1.19
CA LEU A 15 6.24 10.27 0.27
C LEU A 15 4.84 10.86 0.51
N GLU A 16 4.78 12.04 1.08
CA GLU A 16 3.54 12.81 1.24
C GLU A 16 3.36 13.73 0.02
N ILE A 17 2.20 13.66 -0.63
CA ILE A 17 1.81 14.51 -1.75
C ILE A 17 0.48 15.20 -1.43
N GLY A 18 0.51 16.52 -1.29
CA GLY A 18 -0.72 17.29 -1.06
C GLY A 18 -0.51 18.75 -0.69
N PRO A 19 -1.60 19.48 -0.40
CA PRO A 19 -2.97 19.06 -0.70
C PRO A 19 -3.22 18.95 -2.22
N GLN A 20 -4.07 18.01 -2.61
CA GLN A 20 -4.61 17.83 -3.96
C GLN A 20 -5.75 18.83 -4.23
N GLU A 21 -6.25 18.92 -5.47
CA GLU A 21 -7.36 19.81 -5.83
C GLU A 21 -8.65 19.55 -5.03
N ASP A 22 -8.88 18.29 -4.65
CA ASP A 22 -10.02 17.86 -3.85
C ASP A 22 -9.79 17.97 -2.33
N GLY A 23 -8.72 18.64 -1.91
CA GLY A 23 -8.31 18.81 -0.52
C GLY A 23 -7.65 17.58 0.12
N SER A 24 -7.49 16.47 -0.62
CA SER A 24 -6.89 15.25 -0.08
C SER A 24 -5.36 15.32 0.02
N TYR A 25 -4.81 14.44 0.84
CA TYR A 25 -3.39 14.11 0.93
C TYR A 25 -3.21 12.65 0.54
N ILE A 26 -2.12 12.36 -0.18
CA ILE A 26 -1.73 11.01 -0.56
C ILE A 26 -0.38 10.71 0.09
N TYR A 27 -0.27 9.55 0.73
CA TYR A 27 0.94 9.06 1.37
C TYR A 27 1.31 7.73 0.74
N PHE A 28 2.49 7.66 0.11
CA PHE A 28 3.08 6.40 -0.33
C PHE A 28 4.08 5.95 0.72
N ILE A 29 3.81 4.81 1.33
CA ILE A 29 4.63 4.24 2.39
C ILE A 29 5.38 3.04 1.82
N ASP A 30 6.70 3.17 1.69
CA ASP A 30 7.56 2.09 1.23
C ASP A 30 7.48 0.92 2.23
N THR A 31 7.11 -0.27 1.78
CA THR A 31 7.02 -1.48 2.61
C THR A 31 7.55 -2.69 1.87
N PHE A 32 7.98 -3.71 2.62
CA PHE A 32 8.56 -4.93 2.06
C PHE A 32 8.01 -6.14 2.79
N VAL A 33 6.74 -6.47 2.54
CA VAL A 33 6.09 -7.66 3.11
C VAL A 33 6.09 -8.75 2.04
N ARG A 34 6.86 -9.82 2.29
CA ARG A 34 6.88 -10.98 1.40
C ARG A 34 5.69 -11.90 1.70
N CYS A 35 5.02 -12.29 0.63
CA CYS A 35 3.88 -13.19 0.62
C CYS A 35 4.27 -14.50 -0.04
N LYS A 36 4.04 -15.61 0.67
CA LYS A 36 4.23 -16.97 0.14
C LYS A 36 3.15 -17.32 -0.87
N GLU A 37 1.94 -16.80 -0.66
CA GLU A 37 0.77 -17.07 -1.47
C GLU A 37 -0.21 -15.90 -1.31
N LEU A 38 -0.82 -15.46 -2.41
CA LEU A 38 -1.94 -14.53 -2.38
C LEU A 38 -3.24 -15.32 -2.25
N LEU A 39 -3.92 -15.11 -1.14
CA LEU A 39 -5.30 -15.55 -0.96
C LEU A 39 -6.17 -14.60 -1.79
N SER A 40 -6.32 -14.91 -3.07
CA SER A 40 -7.08 -14.08 -4.01
C SER A 40 -8.50 -13.80 -3.47
N PRO A 41 -8.92 -12.54 -3.31
CA PRO A 41 -10.32 -12.23 -3.56
C PRO A 41 -10.48 -12.32 -5.08
N GLN A 42 -11.13 -13.38 -5.55
CA GLN A 42 -11.27 -13.76 -6.97
C GLN A 42 -12.03 -12.76 -7.87
N LYS A 43 -12.08 -11.46 -7.56
CA LYS A 43 -12.75 -10.46 -8.39
C LYS A 43 -11.95 -9.16 -8.37
N GLU A 44 -11.49 -8.76 -9.55
CA GLU A 44 -11.06 -7.40 -9.91
C GLU A 44 -9.70 -6.91 -9.40
N ILE A 45 -8.64 -7.72 -9.48
CA ILE A 45 -7.28 -7.17 -9.48
C ILE A 45 -6.89 -6.87 -10.92
N GLU A 46 -6.77 -5.59 -11.28
CA GLU A 46 -6.19 -5.18 -12.56
C GLU A 46 -4.68 -5.47 -12.55
N LEU A 47 -4.27 -6.53 -13.24
CA LEU A 47 -2.87 -6.90 -13.37
C LEU A 47 -2.22 -6.11 -14.51
N LYS A 48 -1.19 -5.31 -14.19
CA LYS A 48 -0.29 -4.72 -15.18
C LYS A 48 0.94 -5.63 -15.33
N VAL A 49 0.98 -6.40 -16.41
CA VAL A 49 2.06 -7.38 -16.67
C VAL A 49 3.26 -6.69 -17.34
N GLN A 50 4.46 -6.83 -16.77
CA GLN A 50 5.73 -6.45 -17.40
C GLN A 50 6.81 -7.51 -17.14
N GLY A 51 7.20 -8.24 -18.19
CA GLY A 51 8.39 -9.11 -18.14
C GLY A 51 8.30 -10.30 -17.18
N GLY A 52 7.13 -10.90 -17.02
CA GLY A 52 6.90 -12.04 -16.11
C GLY A 52 6.55 -11.64 -14.68
N ILE A 53 6.71 -10.37 -14.33
CA ILE A 53 6.24 -9.79 -13.07
C ILE A 53 4.97 -8.99 -13.36
N SER A 54 3.95 -9.22 -12.55
CA SER A 54 2.69 -8.47 -12.58
C SER A 54 2.63 -7.52 -11.39
N LEU A 55 2.24 -6.27 -11.64
CA LEU A 55 1.89 -5.33 -10.58
C LEU A 55 0.37 -5.36 -10.37
N ALA A 56 -0.04 -5.46 -9.11
CA ALA A 56 -1.42 -5.49 -8.65
C ALA A 56 -1.67 -4.39 -7.62
N GLU A 57 -2.83 -3.73 -7.69
CA GLU A 57 -3.35 -2.89 -6.62
C GLU A 57 -4.41 -3.68 -5.83
N ILE A 58 -4.23 -3.79 -4.51
CA ILE A 58 -5.17 -4.47 -3.61
C ILE A 58 -5.79 -3.44 -2.67
N PRO A 59 -7.10 -3.17 -2.75
CA PRO A 59 -7.77 -2.32 -1.79
C PRO A 59 -7.80 -2.99 -0.41
N LEU A 60 -7.31 -2.30 0.62
CA LEU A 60 -7.23 -2.78 2.00
C LEU A 60 -8.37 -2.23 2.86
N LEU A 61 -8.78 -1.00 2.56
CA LEU A 61 -9.82 -0.29 3.29
C LEU A 61 -10.37 0.83 2.40
N TYR A 62 -11.69 1.01 2.42
CA TYR A 62 -12.35 2.13 1.79
C TYR A 62 -13.41 2.70 2.73
N GLU A 63 -13.18 3.92 3.20
CA GLU A 63 -14.07 4.74 4.02
C GLU A 63 -14.29 6.08 3.28
N GLU A 64 -15.39 6.79 3.55
CA GLU A 64 -15.76 8.02 2.82
C GLU A 64 -14.65 9.09 2.83
N THR A 65 -13.85 9.12 3.89
CA THR A 65 -12.78 10.10 4.11
C THR A 65 -11.37 9.52 3.92
N MET A 66 -11.25 8.21 3.68
CA MET A 66 -9.97 7.51 3.68
C MET A 66 -9.97 6.27 2.79
N SER A 67 -8.95 6.12 1.95
CA SER A 67 -8.73 4.89 1.20
C SER A 67 -7.31 4.38 1.40
N LEU A 68 -7.18 3.07 1.53
CA LEU A 68 -5.92 2.37 1.73
C LEU A 68 -5.78 1.28 0.68
N LYS A 69 -4.65 1.28 -0.04
CA LYS A 69 -4.33 0.28 -1.06
C LYS A 69 -2.92 -0.24 -0.87
N ALA A 70 -2.69 -1.51 -1.19
CA ALA A 70 -1.37 -2.11 -1.31
C ALA A 70 -1.00 -2.26 -2.79
N GLU A 71 0.22 -1.87 -3.14
CA GLU A 71 0.85 -2.23 -4.40
C GLU A 71 1.66 -3.52 -4.20
N VAL A 72 1.34 -4.52 -5.01
CA VAL A 72 1.88 -5.88 -4.87
C VAL A 72 2.52 -6.30 -6.18
N LEU A 73 3.80 -6.66 -6.12
CA LEU A 73 4.49 -7.37 -7.19
C LEU A 73 4.18 -8.85 -7.07
N ILE A 74 3.84 -9.48 -8.20
CA ILE A 74 3.49 -10.88 -8.31
C ILE A 74 4.40 -11.50 -9.36
N ASP A 75 5.15 -12.50 -8.93
CA ASP A 75 5.95 -13.35 -9.79
C ASP A 75 5.25 -14.70 -9.90
N GLU A 76 4.57 -14.93 -11.02
CA GLU A 76 3.80 -16.14 -11.28
C GLU A 76 4.69 -17.37 -11.49
N GLU A 77 5.92 -17.18 -11.97
CA GLU A 77 6.87 -18.27 -12.24
C GLU A 77 7.32 -18.92 -10.93
N TYR A 78 7.63 -18.10 -9.93
CA TYR A 78 8.10 -18.57 -8.62
C TYR A 78 7.00 -18.62 -7.57
N GLY A 79 5.77 -18.23 -7.90
CA GLY A 79 4.64 -18.16 -6.98
C GLY A 79 4.89 -17.19 -5.82
N ILE A 80 5.64 -16.12 -6.06
CA ILE A 80 6.00 -15.14 -5.03
C ILE A 80 5.12 -13.91 -5.20
N ALA A 81 4.58 -13.39 -4.10
CA ALA A 81 4.02 -12.06 -4.07
C ALA A 81 4.76 -11.19 -3.05
N GLN A 82 4.87 -9.90 -3.31
CA GLN A 82 5.53 -8.96 -2.42
C GLN A 82 4.81 -7.63 -2.44
N VAL A 83 4.34 -7.20 -1.27
CA VAL A 83 3.85 -5.83 -1.11
C VAL A 83 5.06 -4.90 -1.09
N ILE A 84 5.08 -3.93 -1.99
CA ILE A 84 6.19 -2.99 -2.17
C ILE A 84 5.87 -1.57 -1.69
N SER A 85 4.59 -1.24 -1.59
CA SER A 85 4.14 0.11 -1.24
C SER A 85 2.70 0.05 -0.74
N ILE A 86 2.36 0.97 0.16
CA ILE A 86 1.00 1.23 0.60
C ILE A 86 0.65 2.66 0.22
N GLU A 87 -0.42 2.83 -0.55
CA GLU A 87 -1.03 4.12 -0.83
C GLU A 87 -2.13 4.38 0.19
N LEU A 88 -1.98 5.46 0.97
CA LEU A 88 -3.00 5.98 1.87
C LEU A 88 -3.46 7.35 1.35
N ARG A 89 -4.76 7.48 1.10
CA ARG A 89 -5.38 8.76 0.76
C ARG A 89 -6.30 9.19 1.90
N SER A 90 -6.18 10.45 2.32
CA SER A 90 -7.03 11.02 3.39
C SER A 90 -7.47 12.43 3.04
N LYS A 91 -8.67 12.83 3.49
CA LYS A 91 -9.14 14.23 3.44
C LYS A 91 -8.49 15.14 4.49
N GLU A 92 -7.72 14.57 5.41
CA GLU A 92 -7.04 15.30 6.48
C GLU A 92 -5.53 15.08 6.41
N LYS A 93 -4.76 16.12 6.79
CA LYS A 93 -3.31 15.97 6.93
C LYS A 93 -3.01 15.12 8.17
N MET A 94 -2.23 14.07 8.00
CA MET A 94 -1.84 13.16 9.07
C MET A 94 -0.48 13.55 9.64
N ASN A 95 -0.32 13.33 10.94
CA ASN A 95 0.98 13.37 11.59
C ASN A 95 1.65 11.99 11.55
N GLU A 96 2.93 11.94 11.94
CA GLU A 96 3.72 10.72 11.96
C GLU A 96 3.07 9.59 12.79
N GLY A 97 2.55 9.90 13.98
CA GLY A 97 1.90 8.90 14.84
C GLY A 97 0.69 8.26 14.17
N LYS A 98 -0.14 9.05 13.49
CA LYS A 98 -1.30 8.55 12.76
C LYS A 98 -0.91 7.70 11.54
N LEU A 99 0.13 8.10 10.82
CA LEU A 99 0.67 7.32 9.70
C LEU A 99 1.17 5.94 10.15
N ILE A 100 1.84 5.86 11.31
CA ILE A 100 2.30 4.59 11.88
C ILE A 100 1.12 3.69 12.27
N GLU A 101 0.04 4.25 12.83
CA GLU A 101 -1.17 3.49 13.15
C GLU A 101 -1.83 2.90 11.91
N GLU A 102 -2.04 3.72 10.87
CA GLU A 102 -2.66 3.25 9.63
C GLU A 102 -1.75 2.26 8.88
N LEU A 103 -0.43 2.42 8.93
CA LEU A 103 0.51 1.44 8.40
C LEU A 103 0.39 0.09 9.12
N LYS A 104 0.34 0.07 10.46
CA LYS A 104 0.13 -1.17 11.21
C LYS A 104 -1.21 -1.82 10.88
N ARG A 105 -2.27 -1.02 10.69
CA ARG A 105 -3.58 -1.49 10.24
C ARG A 105 -3.49 -2.11 8.85
N ALA A 106 -2.81 -1.45 7.91
CA ALA A 106 -2.55 -1.95 6.56
C ALA A 106 -1.80 -3.29 6.58
N GLU A 107 -0.72 -3.38 7.35
CA GLU A 107 0.08 -4.60 7.51
C GLU A 107 -0.72 -5.73 8.13
N SER A 108 -1.60 -5.44 9.09
CA SER A 108 -2.52 -6.42 9.65
C SER A 108 -3.53 -6.90 8.61
N SER A 109 -4.06 -6.00 7.78
CA SER A 109 -4.95 -6.37 6.68
C SER A 109 -4.24 -7.20 5.62
N ILE A 110 -2.95 -6.91 5.33
CA ILE A 110 -2.10 -7.72 4.44
C ILE A 110 -2.07 -9.18 4.85
N ARG A 111 -2.02 -9.47 6.14
CA ARG A 111 -2.06 -10.85 6.64
C ARG A 111 -3.34 -11.61 6.29
N ASN A 112 -4.43 -10.91 5.98
CA ASN A 112 -5.71 -11.54 5.63
C ASN A 112 -5.79 -12.01 4.17
N PHE A 113 -4.95 -11.47 3.28
CA PHE A 113 -4.91 -11.85 1.87
C PHE A 113 -3.57 -12.44 1.44
N CYS A 114 -2.65 -12.62 2.39
CA CYS A 114 -1.32 -13.13 2.12
C CYS A 114 -0.85 -14.02 3.28
N PHE A 115 -0.45 -15.25 2.94
CA PHE A 115 0.32 -16.07 3.88
C PHE A 115 1.73 -15.51 3.96
N ILE A 116 2.03 -14.79 5.04
CA ILE A 116 3.35 -14.24 5.29
C ILE A 116 4.33 -15.39 5.55
N ALA A 117 5.43 -15.42 4.77
CA ALA A 117 6.52 -16.40 4.91
C ALA A 117 7.53 -16.00 5.98
#